data_AF-A0A9P8KXL4-F1
#
_entry.id   AF-A0A9P8KXL4-F1
#
_cell.length_a   1.000
_cell.length_b   1.000
_cell.length_c   1.000
_cell.angle_alpha   90.00
_cell.angle_beta   90.00
_cell.angle_gamma   90.00
#
_symmetry.space_group_name_H-M   'P 1'
#
loop_
_entity.id
_entity.type
_entity.pdbx_description
1 polymer ?
#
loop_
_entity_poly.entity_id
_entity_poly.type
_entity_poly.pdbx_seq_one_letter_code
_entity_poly.pdbx_strand_id
1 'polypeptide(L)'
;MPSFAVQQPPTVPTASTNGVNGFSSFTNGVGANAVNGVNGVHANGTQTPPNGAAKASGSHIIPKTKEIVSSLSGVEVEEIEDKSDLVEMGIDSLMAMELIREIDAAFKLTLETDQLMQLTDFRSLVACIGTALGLDAYGTGDGVNGTSGAHINGTSDKSNGTGVSNGVNGVNGVNGVAHGATLPASTVHDVFRATKSATDEFIVKNKMDNYYTHVRPKSTMLCAAYIVEAFEKLGCSIKNAQPGQNLAAFSYLPKHEKFMKELYKIIGPDETGLVEIVGGELVRTAVPCPEKSAEALFQEALRDVPDHAPEFKLSALTGCKLAECLSGKADGLQIIFGSVEGRKTVSDVYAVAPVNFTWIQQASFFVEKLLRRLPADGGPIKILEMGAGTGGTTGTLVPMIAALGVPVTYTFTDLSSSLVAAARKRFKQYPFMEFKVVNMESAPDPSLINTQRIVLANACVHATRSLPISLHNIRQILRSDGMLMLLEETEQLPWVDFVFGLLEGWWLFEDGRTYAQVSAEHWEKVLRGAGFGHVDYTDGKCREAQVQRIIFGFASDIRSAGSH
;
A
#
# COMPACT_ATOMS: atom_id res chain seq x y z
N MET A 1 -66.68 -23.88 -9.83
CA MET A 1 -67.03 -22.45 -10.07
C MET A 1 -66.81 -21.69 -8.77
N PRO A 2 -66.28 -20.45 -8.75
CA PRO A 2 -65.91 -19.57 -9.86
C PRO A 2 -64.40 -19.23 -9.93
N SER A 3 -64.04 -18.66 -11.08
CA SER A 3 -62.77 -18.04 -11.44
C SER A 3 -62.59 -16.69 -10.73
N PHE A 4 -61.38 -16.41 -10.24
CA PHE A 4 -60.90 -15.05 -10.01
C PHE A 4 -59.47 -14.92 -10.53
N ALA A 5 -59.30 -13.95 -11.42
CA ALA A 5 -58.07 -13.60 -12.10
C ALA A 5 -57.02 -13.05 -11.12
N VAL A 6 -55.78 -13.51 -11.25
CA VAL A 6 -54.61 -12.95 -10.56
C VAL A 6 -54.08 -11.79 -11.42
N GLN A 7 -54.18 -10.57 -10.90
CA GLN A 7 -53.51 -9.39 -11.45
C GLN A 7 -51.99 -9.55 -11.29
N GLN A 8 -51.24 -9.34 -12.37
CA GLN A 8 -49.78 -9.20 -12.33
C GLN A 8 -49.39 -7.88 -11.64
N PRO A 9 -48.36 -7.88 -10.77
CA PRO A 9 -47.79 -6.64 -10.24
C PRO A 9 -46.98 -5.90 -11.33
N PRO A 10 -46.89 -4.56 -11.25
CA PRO A 10 -46.19 -3.77 -12.26
C PRO A 10 -44.69 -4.03 -12.25
N THR A 11 -44.14 -4.24 -13.45
CA THR A 11 -42.70 -4.35 -13.73
C THR A 11 -42.00 -3.04 -13.39
N VAL A 12 -41.10 -3.08 -12.40
CA VAL A 12 -40.15 -2.01 -12.10
C VAL A 12 -39.01 -2.07 -13.12
N PRO A 13 -38.60 -0.96 -13.76
CA PRO A 13 -37.49 -0.98 -14.70
C PRO A 13 -36.18 -1.30 -13.98
N THR A 14 -35.48 -2.32 -14.45
CA THR A 14 -34.10 -2.64 -14.08
C THR A 14 -33.19 -1.45 -14.35
N ALA A 15 -32.65 -0.85 -13.29
CA ALA A 15 -31.59 0.13 -13.41
C ALA A 15 -30.34 -0.57 -13.98
N SER A 16 -29.90 -0.10 -15.15
CA SER A 16 -28.65 -0.50 -15.77
C SER A 16 -27.48 -0.16 -14.85
N THR A 17 -26.81 -1.19 -14.35
CA THR A 17 -25.51 -1.08 -13.71
C THR A 17 -24.47 -0.70 -14.78
N ASN A 18 -24.30 0.60 -15.01
CA ASN A 18 -23.11 1.10 -15.69
C ASN A 18 -21.94 0.99 -14.72
N GLY A 19 -21.31 -0.20 -14.74
CA GLY A 19 -19.99 -0.41 -14.16
C GLY A 19 -18.98 0.47 -14.90
N VAL A 20 -18.32 1.35 -14.15
CA VAL A 20 -17.18 2.11 -14.63
C VAL A 20 -15.97 1.16 -14.68
N ASN A 21 -15.91 0.35 -15.74
CA ASN A 21 -14.71 -0.37 -16.14
C ASN A 21 -13.85 0.58 -16.99
N GLY A 22 -13.01 1.38 -16.33
CA GLY A 22 -12.07 2.29 -16.98
C GLY A 22 -10.65 1.70 -17.02
N PHE A 23 -10.43 0.70 -17.89
CA PHE A 23 -9.09 0.33 -18.34
C PHE A 23 -9.16 -0.05 -19.82
N SER A 24 -8.74 0.87 -20.69
CA SER A 24 -8.39 0.55 -22.07
C SER A 24 -7.11 1.28 -22.43
N SER A 25 -6.07 0.48 -22.65
CA SER A 25 -4.75 0.81 -23.17
C SER A 25 -4.82 1.60 -24.48
N PHE A 26 -4.07 2.69 -24.56
CA PHE A 26 -3.72 3.34 -25.83
C PHE A 26 -2.66 2.49 -26.54
N THR A 27 -3.07 1.74 -27.57
CA THR A 27 -2.18 1.24 -28.61
C THR A 27 -2.62 1.85 -29.94
N ASN A 28 -1.83 2.81 -30.44
CA ASN A 28 -2.04 3.36 -31.78
C ASN A 28 -1.65 2.31 -32.82
N GLY A 29 -2.65 1.81 -33.55
CA GLY A 29 -2.46 1.02 -34.76
C GLY A 29 -1.97 1.89 -35.91
N VAL A 30 -0.80 1.57 -36.45
CA VAL A 30 -0.37 2.05 -37.77
C VAL A 30 -0.76 0.97 -38.78
N GLY A 31 -1.63 1.35 -39.71
CA GLY A 31 -2.17 0.48 -40.75
C GLY A 31 -1.11 0.00 -41.74
N ALA A 32 -1.22 -1.27 -42.08
CA ALA A 32 -0.50 -1.88 -43.19
C ALA A 32 -1.08 -1.41 -44.52
N ASN A 33 -0.21 -0.97 -45.43
CA ASN A 33 -0.48 -0.96 -46.87
C ASN A 33 0.70 -1.59 -47.60
N ALA A 34 0.38 -2.48 -48.52
CA ALA A 34 1.33 -3.33 -49.21
C ALA A 34 1.51 -2.92 -50.69
N VAL A 35 2.64 -3.38 -51.24
CA VAL A 35 2.96 -3.70 -52.63
C VAL A 35 3.32 -2.56 -53.61
N ASN A 36 4.60 -2.49 -54.00
CA ASN A 36 5.11 -2.88 -55.33
C ASN A 36 6.57 -2.42 -55.50
N GLY A 37 7.46 -3.34 -55.91
CA GLY A 37 8.83 -3.03 -56.31
C GLY A 37 8.98 -2.97 -57.83
N VAL A 38 10.02 -2.28 -58.32
CA VAL A 38 10.76 -2.59 -59.56
C VAL A 38 12.20 -2.03 -59.45
N ASN A 39 13.13 -2.82 -59.98
CA ASN A 39 14.59 -2.71 -60.13
C ASN A 39 15.17 -1.40 -60.72
N GLY A 40 16.46 -1.13 -60.45
CA GLY A 40 17.34 -0.52 -61.44
C GLY A 40 18.63 0.20 -60.99
N VAL A 41 19.76 -0.55 -60.96
CA VAL A 41 21.12 -0.19 -61.45
C VAL A 41 22.00 0.90 -60.77
N HIS A 42 23.26 0.49 -60.58
CA HIS A 42 24.47 1.17 -60.08
C HIS A 42 24.76 2.62 -60.52
N ALA A 43 25.33 3.41 -59.60
CA ALA A 43 26.45 4.33 -59.89
C ALA A 43 27.30 4.61 -58.62
N ASN A 44 28.62 4.46 -58.78
CA ASN A 44 29.65 4.80 -57.80
C ASN A 44 29.72 6.34 -57.61
N GLY A 45 29.80 6.78 -56.35
CA GLY A 45 30.07 8.18 -56.02
C GLY A 45 30.44 8.33 -54.55
N THR A 46 31.73 8.36 -54.24
CA THR A 46 32.28 8.77 -52.95
C THR A 46 31.87 10.20 -52.63
N GLN A 47 31.03 10.39 -51.61
CA GLN A 47 30.82 11.68 -50.94
C GLN A 47 30.82 11.51 -49.43
N THR A 48 31.67 12.33 -48.81
CA THR A 48 31.96 12.58 -47.41
C THR A 48 30.68 12.80 -46.58
N PRO A 49 30.61 12.35 -45.31
CA PRO A 49 29.38 12.49 -44.52
C PRO A 49 29.15 13.96 -44.12
N PRO A 50 27.89 14.46 -44.13
CA PRO A 50 27.58 15.77 -43.60
C PRO A 50 27.71 15.73 -42.08
N ASN A 51 28.68 16.47 -41.59
CA ASN A 51 28.90 16.70 -40.17
C ASN A 51 27.79 17.64 -39.66
N GLY A 52 26.83 17.07 -38.94
CA GLY A 52 25.66 17.78 -38.43
C GLY A 52 25.13 17.12 -37.16
N ALA A 53 25.98 16.94 -36.16
CA ALA A 53 25.53 16.66 -34.81
C ALA A 53 24.76 17.90 -34.32
N ALA A 54 23.43 17.81 -34.27
CA ALA A 54 22.62 18.78 -33.57
C ALA A 54 23.06 18.77 -32.09
N LYS A 55 23.74 19.82 -31.64
CA LYS A 55 23.88 20.12 -30.21
C LYS A 55 22.47 20.20 -29.64
N ALA A 56 22.07 19.21 -28.84
CA ALA A 56 20.87 19.32 -28.03
C ALA A 56 21.08 20.53 -27.11
N SER A 57 20.32 21.60 -27.35
CA SER A 57 20.30 22.77 -26.48
C SER A 57 19.84 22.31 -25.09
N GLY A 58 20.63 22.60 -24.04
CA GLY A 58 20.25 22.37 -22.65
C GLY A 58 18.92 23.04 -22.24
N SER A 59 18.37 23.94 -23.06
CA SER A 59 17.10 24.64 -22.84
C SER A 59 15.87 23.74 -22.64
N HIS A 60 15.93 22.46 -23.05
CA HIS A 60 14.80 21.53 -22.93
C HIS A 60 14.92 20.52 -21.80
N ILE A 61 16.02 20.49 -21.05
CA ILE A 61 16.22 19.50 -19.98
C ILE A 61 15.25 19.77 -18.83
N ILE A 62 15.29 20.98 -18.26
CA ILE A 62 14.44 21.31 -17.10
C ILE A 62 12.94 21.11 -17.41
N PRO A 63 12.36 21.69 -18.49
CA PRO A 63 10.93 21.52 -18.76
C PRO A 63 10.54 20.05 -18.95
N LYS A 64 11.34 19.28 -19.71
CA LYS A 64 11.05 17.87 -19.99
C LYS A 64 11.22 16.97 -18.76
N THR A 65 12.22 17.24 -17.93
CA THR A 65 12.40 16.54 -16.65
C THR A 65 11.24 16.86 -15.71
N LYS A 66 10.73 18.10 -15.67
CA LYS A 66 9.52 18.44 -14.90
C LYS A 66 8.29 17.68 -15.40
N GLU A 67 8.11 17.55 -16.71
CA GLU A 67 7.00 16.76 -17.29
C GLU A 67 7.07 15.29 -16.87
N ILE A 68 8.26 14.68 -16.91
CA ILE A 68 8.47 13.29 -16.48
C ILE A 68 8.17 13.13 -14.98
N VAL A 69 8.76 14.01 -14.15
CA VAL A 69 8.55 13.97 -12.69
C VAL A 69 7.08 14.20 -12.37
N SER A 70 6.42 15.18 -12.97
CA SER A 70 4.99 15.45 -12.82
C SER A 70 4.14 14.24 -13.22
N SER A 71 4.46 13.63 -14.36
CA SER A 71 3.78 12.42 -14.85
C SER A 71 3.94 11.25 -13.89
N LEU A 72 5.06 11.14 -13.16
CA LEU A 72 5.34 10.06 -12.19
C LEU A 72 4.87 10.38 -10.75
N SER A 73 4.86 11.63 -10.33
CA SER A 73 4.49 12.06 -8.97
C SER A 73 3.03 12.50 -8.83
N GLY A 74 2.42 12.99 -9.91
CA GLY A 74 1.10 13.63 -9.88
C GLY A 74 1.11 15.04 -9.30
N VAL A 75 2.30 15.59 -9.07
CA VAL A 75 2.52 17.00 -8.69
C VAL A 75 2.43 17.85 -9.96
N GLU A 76 1.77 19.00 -9.89
CA GLU A 76 1.68 19.90 -11.04
C GLU A 76 3.07 20.46 -11.38
N VAL A 77 3.35 20.69 -12.66
CA VAL A 77 4.67 21.14 -13.14
C VAL A 77 5.11 22.44 -12.45
N GLU A 78 4.16 23.30 -12.09
CA GLU A 78 4.35 24.57 -11.41
C GLU A 78 4.81 24.40 -9.94
N GLU A 79 4.50 23.28 -9.31
CA GLU A 79 4.86 22.97 -7.91
C GLU A 79 6.24 22.30 -7.79
N ILE A 80 6.87 21.93 -8.92
CA ILE A 80 8.20 21.32 -8.94
C ILE A 80 9.26 22.43 -8.98
N GLU A 81 9.97 22.61 -7.86
CA GLU A 81 11.07 23.55 -7.69
C GLU A 81 12.43 22.83 -7.74
N ASP A 82 13.52 23.58 -7.94
CA ASP A 82 14.88 23.01 -7.99
C ASP A 82 15.26 22.23 -6.72
N LYS A 83 14.76 22.67 -5.57
CA LYS A 83 14.99 22.06 -4.24
C LYS A 83 13.93 21.03 -3.84
N SER A 84 12.97 20.72 -4.72
CA SER A 84 11.94 19.73 -4.41
C SER A 84 12.57 18.37 -4.18
N ASP A 85 12.28 17.77 -3.02
CA ASP A 85 12.77 16.45 -2.65
C ASP A 85 12.07 15.38 -3.49
N LEU A 86 12.88 14.57 -4.18
CA LEU A 86 12.37 13.54 -5.10
C LEU A 86 11.61 12.45 -4.35
N VAL A 87 12.10 12.07 -3.16
CA VAL A 87 11.46 11.07 -2.33
C VAL A 87 10.13 11.61 -1.84
N GLU A 88 10.03 12.86 -1.36
CA GLU A 88 8.74 13.43 -0.93
C GLU A 88 7.72 13.53 -2.08
N MET A 89 8.18 13.73 -3.32
CA MET A 89 7.33 13.70 -4.52
C MET A 89 6.93 12.28 -4.97
N GLY A 90 7.41 11.23 -4.32
CA GLY A 90 7.07 9.84 -4.65
C GLY A 90 8.00 9.17 -5.66
N ILE A 91 9.18 9.75 -5.89
CA ILE A 91 10.27 9.10 -6.60
C ILE A 91 11.17 8.43 -5.55
N ASP A 92 10.70 7.33 -4.98
CA ASP A 92 11.45 6.50 -4.04
C ASP A 92 12.24 5.39 -4.77
N SER A 93 12.86 4.49 -4.00
CA SER A 93 13.61 3.35 -4.53
C SER A 93 12.78 2.38 -5.36
N LEU A 94 11.45 2.33 -5.16
CA LEU A 94 10.55 1.49 -5.97
C LEU A 94 10.28 2.13 -7.33
N MET A 95 10.23 3.47 -7.40
CA MET A 95 9.99 4.22 -8.63
C MET A 95 11.26 4.62 -9.39
N ALA A 96 12.44 4.48 -8.78
CA ALA A 96 13.72 4.81 -9.41
C ALA A 96 13.91 4.15 -10.79
N MET A 97 13.58 2.86 -10.92
CA MET A 97 13.70 2.12 -12.18
C MET A 97 12.71 2.58 -13.27
N GLU A 98 11.56 3.12 -12.86
CA GLU A 98 10.57 3.68 -13.78
C GLU A 98 11.01 5.07 -14.24
N LEU A 99 11.49 5.90 -13.31
CA LEU A 99 12.08 7.19 -13.62
C LEU A 99 13.28 7.07 -14.58
N ILE A 100 14.19 6.11 -14.35
CA ILE A 100 15.32 5.85 -15.26
C ILE A 100 14.81 5.51 -16.66
N ARG A 101 13.84 4.60 -16.77
CA ARG A 101 13.28 4.22 -18.07
C ARG A 101 12.67 5.40 -18.83
N GLU A 102 11.90 6.25 -18.14
CA GLU A 102 11.29 7.42 -18.75
C GLU A 102 12.34 8.46 -19.16
N ILE A 103 13.38 8.69 -18.34
CA ILE A 103 14.50 9.58 -18.67
C ILE A 103 15.31 9.04 -19.86
N ASP A 104 15.69 7.76 -19.82
CA ASP A 104 16.45 7.12 -20.90
C ASP A 104 15.67 7.18 -22.22
N ALA A 105 14.36 6.92 -22.19
CA ALA A 105 13.50 7.05 -23.35
C ALA A 105 13.39 8.50 -23.83
N ALA A 106 13.22 9.45 -22.91
CA ALA A 106 13.03 10.86 -23.22
C ALA A 106 14.28 11.55 -23.77
N PHE A 107 15.45 11.22 -23.24
CA PHE A 107 16.73 11.87 -23.54
C PHE A 107 17.66 11.00 -24.39
N LYS A 108 17.26 9.76 -24.70
CA LYS A 108 18.07 8.76 -25.43
C LYS A 108 19.40 8.49 -24.73
N LEU A 109 19.32 8.26 -23.42
CA LEU A 109 20.44 8.02 -22.52
C LEU A 109 20.47 6.57 -22.06
N THR A 110 21.52 6.23 -21.31
CA THR A 110 21.58 5.01 -20.51
C THR A 110 22.15 5.41 -19.15
N LEU A 111 21.26 5.67 -18.20
CA LEU A 111 21.65 6.01 -16.83
C LEU A 111 21.85 4.75 -16.00
N GLU A 112 22.92 4.74 -15.19
CA GLU A 112 23.15 3.67 -14.23
C GLU A 112 22.26 3.87 -13.00
N THR A 113 21.65 2.78 -12.51
CA THR A 113 20.71 2.80 -11.38
C THR A 113 21.33 3.40 -10.12
N ASP A 114 22.60 3.12 -9.86
CA ASP A 114 23.32 3.60 -8.68
C ASP A 114 23.47 5.13 -8.64
N GLN A 115 23.51 5.78 -9.81
CA GLN A 115 23.63 7.24 -9.90
C GLN A 115 22.34 7.94 -9.50
N LEU A 116 21.18 7.36 -9.83
CA LEU A 116 19.89 7.97 -9.53
C LEU A 116 19.48 7.80 -8.06
N MET A 117 19.88 6.69 -7.44
CA MET A 117 19.60 6.38 -6.03
C MET A 117 20.28 7.34 -5.04
N GLN A 118 21.27 8.12 -5.50
CA GLN A 118 21.96 9.14 -4.70
C GLN A 118 21.38 10.55 -4.88
N LEU A 119 20.42 10.71 -5.80
CA LEU A 119 19.80 12.00 -6.09
C LEU A 119 18.68 12.27 -5.10
N THR A 120 18.81 13.36 -4.36
CA THR A 120 17.84 13.74 -3.32
C THR A 120 16.82 14.76 -3.83
N ASP A 121 17.21 15.61 -4.78
CA ASP A 121 16.41 16.74 -5.23
C ASP A 121 16.34 16.87 -6.76
N PHE A 122 15.35 17.62 -7.24
CA PHE A 122 15.11 17.84 -8.66
C PHE A 122 16.33 18.44 -9.39
N ARG A 123 17.07 19.36 -8.76
CA ARG A 123 18.27 19.97 -9.35
C ARG A 123 19.37 18.93 -9.59
N SER A 124 19.60 18.03 -8.64
CA SER A 124 20.57 16.95 -8.77
C SER A 124 20.20 15.99 -9.91
N LEU A 125 18.90 15.74 -10.11
CA LEU A 125 18.38 14.98 -11.26
C LEU A 125 18.67 15.67 -12.60
N VAL A 126 18.36 16.97 -12.70
CA VAL A 126 18.66 17.75 -13.91
C VAL A 126 20.16 17.78 -14.20
N ALA A 127 21.00 17.94 -13.17
CA ALA A 127 22.46 17.94 -13.31
C ALA A 127 23.00 16.57 -13.77
N CYS A 128 22.45 15.47 -13.25
CA CYS A 128 22.78 14.12 -13.69
C CYS A 128 22.46 13.92 -15.17
N ILE A 129 21.24 14.30 -15.61
CA ILE A 129 20.82 14.23 -17.02
C ILE A 129 21.70 15.11 -17.91
N GLY A 130 22.01 16.34 -17.47
CA GLY A 130 22.89 17.25 -18.19
C GLY A 130 24.30 16.67 -18.38
N THR A 131 24.85 16.06 -17.34
CA THR A 131 26.16 15.41 -17.36
C THR A 131 26.17 14.22 -18.32
N ALA A 132 25.13 13.37 -18.28
CA ALA A 132 24.99 12.23 -19.17
C ALA A 132 24.81 12.64 -20.66
N LEU A 133 24.27 13.84 -20.91
CA LEU A 133 24.19 14.43 -22.26
C LEU A 133 25.47 15.13 -22.73
N GLY A 134 26.54 15.12 -21.92
CA GLY A 134 27.80 15.79 -22.24
C GLY A 134 27.71 17.32 -22.17
N LEU A 135 26.77 17.86 -21.39
CA LEU A 135 26.68 19.28 -21.08
C LEU A 135 27.48 19.55 -19.80
N ASP A 136 28.39 20.53 -19.83
CA ASP A 136 29.09 20.98 -18.64
C ASP A 136 28.08 21.43 -17.57
N ALA A 137 28.37 21.07 -16.31
CA ALA A 137 27.52 21.35 -15.15
C ALA A 137 26.95 22.77 -15.22
N TYR A 138 25.62 22.88 -15.23
CA TYR A 138 24.90 24.15 -15.22
C TYR A 138 25.56 25.12 -14.24
N GLY A 139 26.09 26.22 -14.80
CA GLY A 139 26.95 27.15 -14.10
C GLY A 139 26.38 27.61 -12.76
N THR A 140 27.25 27.59 -11.75
CA THR A 140 27.10 28.33 -10.50
C THR A 140 27.01 29.83 -10.81
N GLY A 141 25.79 30.33 -10.97
CA GLY A 141 25.52 31.76 -11.09
C GLY A 141 25.39 32.40 -9.71
N ASP A 142 26.50 32.62 -9.02
CA ASP A 142 26.59 33.66 -7.97
C ASP A 142 27.74 34.60 -8.33
N GLY A 143 27.38 35.81 -8.73
CA GLY A 143 28.31 36.86 -9.09
C GLY A 143 29.01 37.40 -7.85
N VAL A 144 30.25 36.96 -7.62
CA VAL A 144 31.19 37.64 -6.74
C VAL A 144 32.12 38.49 -7.59
N ASN A 145 31.80 39.78 -7.71
CA ASN A 145 32.78 40.77 -8.15
C ASN A 145 33.84 40.93 -7.07
N GLY A 146 35.04 40.41 -7.35
CA GLY A 146 36.22 40.66 -6.54
C GLY A 146 36.73 42.08 -6.73
N THR A 147 36.91 42.79 -5.62
CA THR A 147 37.91 43.86 -5.51
C THR A 147 38.78 43.57 -4.30
N SER A 148 40.04 43.26 -4.58
CA SER A 148 41.12 43.07 -3.62
C SER A 148 41.54 44.39 -2.98
N GLY A 149 41.92 44.37 -1.69
CA GLY A 149 42.91 45.33 -1.17
C GLY A 149 42.79 45.74 0.30
N ALA A 150 43.82 45.34 1.06
CA ALA A 150 44.44 46.03 2.20
C ALA A 150 43.95 45.77 3.64
N HIS A 151 44.81 45.06 4.39
CA HIS A 151 44.98 45.11 5.84
C HIS A 151 45.22 46.52 6.37
N ILE A 152 44.56 46.92 7.47
CA ILE A 152 45.15 47.73 8.58
C ILE A 152 44.48 47.34 9.92
N ASN A 153 45.30 47.19 10.96
CA ASN A 153 44.95 46.99 12.38
C ASN A 153 44.16 48.16 12.99
N GLY A 154 43.28 47.87 13.96
CA GLY A 154 42.67 48.87 14.84
C GLY A 154 41.96 48.24 16.03
N THR A 155 42.35 48.66 17.23
CA THR A 155 42.05 48.14 18.57
C THR A 155 40.64 48.46 19.11
N SER A 156 40.20 47.61 20.05
CA SER A 156 39.35 47.86 21.25
C SER A 156 38.04 48.66 21.11
N ASP A 157 36.91 48.07 21.53
CA ASP A 157 36.34 48.45 22.84
C ASP A 157 35.23 47.52 23.36
N LYS A 158 35.20 47.41 24.68
CA LYS A 158 34.16 46.74 25.48
C LYS A 158 32.94 47.63 25.60
N SER A 159 31.74 47.06 25.57
CA SER A 159 30.66 47.54 26.44
C SER A 159 29.66 46.43 26.79
N ASN A 160 29.49 46.25 28.10
CA ASN A 160 28.44 45.46 28.73
C ASN A 160 27.09 46.18 28.59
N GLY A 161 26.03 45.42 28.38
CA GLY A 161 24.65 45.88 28.49
C GLY A 161 23.75 44.80 29.05
N THR A 162 23.59 44.81 30.37
CA THR A 162 22.57 44.08 31.14
C THR A 162 21.15 44.60 30.84
N GLY A 163 20.16 43.72 30.75
CA GLY A 163 18.73 44.06 30.69
C GLY A 163 17.86 42.81 30.91
N VAL A 164 17.63 42.42 32.16
CA VAL A 164 16.40 42.67 32.94
C VAL A 164 15.19 41.87 32.43
N SER A 165 14.88 40.85 33.22
CA SER A 165 13.61 40.16 33.34
C SER A 165 12.45 41.12 33.63
N ASN A 166 11.33 40.97 32.94
CA ASN A 166 10.02 41.39 33.42
C ASN A 166 8.96 40.41 32.92
N GLY A 167 8.30 39.75 33.87
CA GLY A 167 7.05 39.06 33.63
C GLY A 167 5.90 40.06 33.56
N VAL A 168 4.89 39.77 32.74
CA VAL A 168 3.56 40.36 32.84
C VAL A 168 2.51 39.29 32.58
N ASN A 169 1.49 39.36 33.43
CA ASN A 169 0.33 38.50 33.57
C ASN A 169 -0.53 38.35 32.31
N GLY A 170 -1.03 37.13 32.15
CA GLY A 170 -2.46 36.80 31.97
C GLY A 170 -3.34 37.77 31.20
N VAL A 171 -3.66 37.38 29.97
CA VAL A 171 -4.91 37.79 29.30
C VAL A 171 -5.60 36.54 28.78
N ASN A 172 -6.72 36.22 29.45
CA ASN A 172 -7.73 35.29 28.98
C ASN A 172 -8.25 35.75 27.62
N GLY A 173 -8.21 34.87 26.63
CA GLY A 173 -8.72 35.14 25.29
C GLY A 173 -8.58 33.93 24.39
N VAL A 174 -9.02 32.75 24.85
CA VAL A 174 -9.20 31.62 23.94
C VAL A 174 -10.41 31.95 23.07
N ASN A 175 -10.14 32.51 21.89
CA ASN A 175 -11.10 32.56 20.81
C ASN A 175 -11.54 31.11 20.52
N GLY A 176 -12.80 30.82 20.81
CA GLY A 176 -13.41 29.52 20.58
C GLY A 176 -13.29 29.14 19.11
N VAL A 177 -12.40 28.18 18.84
CA VAL A 177 -12.47 27.40 17.60
C VAL A 177 -13.80 26.66 17.67
N ALA A 178 -14.73 27.01 16.80
CA ALA A 178 -16.04 26.38 16.68
C ALA A 178 -15.85 24.85 16.68
N HIS A 179 -16.22 24.20 17.78
CA HIS A 179 -16.19 22.75 17.87
C HIS A 179 -17.33 22.25 17.00
N GLY A 180 -16.98 21.80 15.80
CA GLY A 180 -17.88 21.10 14.90
C GLY A 180 -18.65 20.02 15.67
N ALA A 181 -19.97 19.97 15.42
CA ALA A 181 -20.95 19.15 16.14
C ALA A 181 -20.35 17.85 16.70
N THR A 182 -20.50 17.67 18.02
CA THR A 182 -20.04 16.48 18.72
C THR A 182 -20.84 15.27 18.24
N LEU A 183 -20.15 14.17 17.92
CA LEU A 183 -20.78 12.93 17.51
C LEU A 183 -21.32 12.21 18.76
N PRO A 184 -22.64 12.02 18.93
CA PRO A 184 -23.15 11.37 20.12
C PRO A 184 -22.62 9.95 20.20
N ALA A 185 -22.04 9.59 21.34
CA ALA A 185 -21.43 8.29 21.55
C ALA A 185 -22.43 7.12 21.31
N SER A 186 -23.72 7.36 21.61
CA SER A 186 -24.84 6.45 21.31
C SER A 186 -25.01 6.19 19.81
N THR A 187 -24.93 7.24 18.97
CA THR A 187 -25.01 7.10 17.51
C THR A 187 -23.92 6.18 16.99
N VAL A 188 -22.67 6.35 17.46
CA VAL A 188 -21.55 5.53 16.99
C VAL A 188 -21.71 4.08 17.43
N HIS A 189 -22.12 3.88 18.68
CA HIS A 189 -22.39 2.56 19.21
C HIS A 189 -23.53 1.84 18.46
N ASP A 190 -24.59 2.55 18.09
CA ASP A 190 -25.72 1.97 17.35
C ASP A 190 -25.35 1.65 15.89
N VAL A 191 -24.56 2.51 15.22
CA VAL A 191 -24.00 2.18 13.90
C VAL A 191 -23.11 0.95 14.02
N PHE A 192 -22.20 0.93 15.00
CA PHE A 192 -21.29 -0.19 15.21
C PHE A 192 -22.03 -1.50 15.45
N ARG A 193 -23.03 -1.52 16.34
CA ARG A 193 -23.85 -2.71 16.60
C ARG A 193 -24.54 -3.21 15.34
N ALA A 194 -25.05 -2.30 14.51
CA ALA A 194 -25.65 -2.67 13.21
C ALA A 194 -24.61 -3.26 12.25
N THR A 195 -23.42 -2.65 12.15
CA THR A 195 -22.31 -3.15 11.34
C THR A 195 -21.88 -4.55 11.79
N LYS A 196 -21.69 -4.74 13.10
CA LYS A 196 -21.32 -6.02 13.71
C LYS A 196 -22.37 -7.11 13.47
N SER A 197 -23.65 -6.76 13.57
CA SER A 197 -24.75 -7.71 13.32
C SER A 197 -24.86 -8.14 11.85
N ALA A 198 -24.27 -7.38 10.93
CA ALA A 198 -24.30 -7.65 9.49
C ALA A 198 -23.07 -8.44 8.98
N THR A 199 -22.12 -8.83 9.84
CA THR A 199 -20.86 -9.48 9.41
C THR A 199 -21.11 -10.70 8.53
N ASP A 200 -21.96 -11.64 8.97
CA ASP A 200 -22.26 -12.86 8.20
C ASP A 200 -22.94 -12.54 6.85
N GLU A 201 -23.77 -11.48 6.79
CA GLU A 201 -24.39 -11.05 5.54
C GLU A 201 -23.34 -10.57 4.54
N PHE A 202 -22.35 -9.78 4.98
CA PHE A 202 -21.24 -9.36 4.13
C PHE A 202 -20.40 -10.54 3.67
N ILE A 203 -20.13 -11.52 4.54
CA ILE A 203 -19.37 -12.73 4.19
C ILE A 203 -20.07 -13.50 3.06
N VAL A 204 -21.37 -13.78 3.21
CA VAL A 204 -22.15 -14.50 2.18
C VAL A 204 -22.27 -13.66 0.90
N LYS A 205 -22.62 -12.38 1.02
CA LYS A 205 -22.82 -11.49 -0.13
C LYS A 205 -21.58 -11.38 -1.00
N ASN A 206 -20.40 -11.39 -0.39
CA ASN A 206 -19.13 -11.23 -1.07
C ASN A 206 -18.43 -12.57 -1.36
N LYS A 207 -19.13 -13.71 -1.23
CA LYS A 207 -18.63 -15.05 -1.59
C LYS A 207 -17.42 -15.51 -0.76
N MET A 208 -17.42 -15.16 0.52
CA MET A 208 -16.45 -15.66 1.50
C MET A 208 -16.97 -16.84 2.31
N ASP A 209 -18.27 -17.15 2.32
CA ASP A 209 -18.90 -18.16 3.18
C ASP A 209 -18.48 -19.62 2.93
N ASN A 210 -17.71 -19.87 1.87
CA ASN A 210 -17.12 -21.16 1.55
C ASN A 210 -15.59 -21.14 1.47
N TYR A 211 -14.94 -20.08 1.98
CA TYR A 211 -13.51 -19.87 1.85
C TYR A 211 -12.70 -21.04 2.43
N TYR A 212 -12.98 -21.45 3.67
CA TYR A 212 -12.23 -22.54 4.32
C TYR A 212 -12.48 -23.91 3.69
N THR A 213 -13.64 -24.11 3.09
CA THR A 213 -14.03 -25.42 2.56
C THR A 213 -13.62 -25.61 1.10
N HIS A 214 -13.53 -24.54 0.31
CA HIS A 214 -13.29 -24.63 -1.14
C HIS A 214 -12.07 -23.85 -1.64
N VAL A 215 -11.78 -22.68 -1.06
CA VAL A 215 -10.72 -21.78 -1.56
C VAL A 215 -9.39 -22.06 -0.87
N ARG A 216 -9.37 -22.01 0.47
CA ARG A 216 -8.18 -22.22 1.30
C ARG A 216 -7.46 -23.54 1.00
N PRO A 217 -8.14 -24.70 0.83
CA PRO A 217 -7.43 -25.94 0.51
C PRO A 217 -6.69 -25.87 -0.84
N LYS A 218 -7.28 -25.20 -1.84
CA LYS A 218 -6.65 -24.98 -3.15
C LYS A 218 -5.45 -24.03 -3.04
N SER A 219 -5.57 -22.95 -2.27
CA SER A 219 -4.47 -22.01 -2.06
C SER A 219 -3.31 -22.67 -1.30
N THR A 220 -3.60 -23.39 -0.23
CA THR A 220 -2.59 -24.14 0.54
C THR A 220 -1.87 -25.16 -0.32
N MET A 221 -2.61 -25.94 -1.13
CA MET A 221 -2.02 -26.92 -2.03
C MET A 221 -1.15 -26.28 -3.13
N LEU A 222 -1.57 -25.12 -3.66
CA LEU A 222 -0.77 -24.34 -4.61
C LEU A 222 0.55 -23.87 -3.98
N CYS A 223 0.50 -23.28 -2.79
CA CYS A 223 1.70 -22.86 -2.04
C CYS A 223 2.62 -24.06 -1.78
N ALA A 224 2.09 -25.19 -1.32
CA ALA A 224 2.86 -26.41 -1.09
C ALA A 224 3.55 -26.92 -2.37
N ALA A 225 2.88 -26.85 -3.52
CA ALA A 225 3.48 -27.21 -4.80
C ALA A 225 4.66 -26.29 -5.17
N TYR A 226 4.53 -24.97 -4.98
CA TYR A 226 5.65 -24.05 -5.19
C TYR A 226 6.80 -24.27 -4.19
N ILE A 227 6.51 -24.58 -2.92
CA ILE A 227 7.53 -24.92 -1.92
C ILE A 227 8.31 -26.16 -2.37
N VAL A 228 7.60 -27.22 -2.75
CA VAL A 228 8.19 -28.47 -3.26
C VAL A 228 9.07 -28.20 -4.48
N GLU A 229 8.59 -27.44 -5.46
CA GLU A 229 9.38 -27.09 -6.65
C GLU A 229 10.61 -26.24 -6.30
N ALA A 230 10.50 -25.30 -5.37
CA ALA A 230 11.62 -24.51 -4.90
C ALA A 230 12.66 -25.34 -4.15
N PHE A 231 12.23 -26.29 -3.32
CA PHE A 231 13.10 -27.17 -2.55
C PHE A 231 13.89 -28.08 -3.50
N GLU A 232 13.26 -28.65 -4.52
CA GLU A 232 13.95 -29.42 -5.57
C GLU A 232 15.00 -28.56 -6.30
N LYS A 233 14.67 -27.31 -6.66
CA LYS A 233 15.62 -26.36 -7.28
C LYS A 233 16.81 -26.03 -6.36
N LEU A 234 16.63 -26.09 -5.04
CA LEU A 234 17.65 -25.83 -4.03
C LEU A 234 18.41 -27.10 -3.59
N GLY A 235 18.15 -28.25 -4.23
CA GLY A 235 18.85 -29.52 -3.97
C GLY A 235 18.22 -30.39 -2.88
N CYS A 236 17.03 -30.07 -2.40
CA CYS A 236 16.26 -30.90 -1.49
C CYS A 236 15.29 -31.80 -2.27
N SER A 237 15.66 -33.08 -2.43
CA SER A 237 14.90 -34.07 -3.21
C SER A 237 13.64 -34.61 -2.51
N ILE A 238 12.77 -33.71 -2.06
CA ILE A 238 11.54 -34.02 -1.32
C ILE A 238 10.57 -34.93 -2.09
N LYS A 239 10.47 -34.82 -3.42
CA LYS A 239 9.54 -35.62 -4.23
C LYS A 239 9.91 -37.10 -4.25
N ASN A 240 11.20 -37.41 -4.25
CA ASN A 240 11.73 -38.77 -4.39
C ASN A 240 12.12 -39.39 -3.04
N ALA A 241 12.07 -38.63 -1.95
CA ALA A 241 12.39 -39.11 -0.61
C ALA A 241 11.38 -40.17 -0.14
N GLN A 242 11.89 -41.18 0.57
CA GLN A 242 11.07 -42.23 1.17
C GLN A 242 10.45 -41.79 2.50
N PRO A 243 9.30 -42.35 2.91
CA PRO A 243 8.75 -42.08 4.24
C PRO A 243 9.76 -42.41 5.35
N GLY A 244 9.93 -41.50 6.31
CA GLY A 244 10.92 -41.58 7.38
C GLY A 244 12.32 -41.11 7.00
N GLN A 245 12.56 -40.70 5.75
CA GLN A 245 13.86 -40.20 5.31
C GLN A 245 14.05 -38.73 5.73
N ASN A 246 15.21 -38.41 6.32
CA ASN A 246 15.63 -37.02 6.53
C ASN A 246 15.87 -36.34 5.18
N LEU A 247 15.26 -35.17 5.01
CA LEU A 247 15.45 -34.35 3.82
C LEU A 247 16.77 -33.59 3.91
N ALA A 248 17.49 -33.53 2.79
CA ALA A 248 18.76 -32.82 2.72
C ALA A 248 18.55 -31.32 3.03
N ALA A 249 19.40 -30.80 3.92
CA ALA A 249 19.47 -29.37 4.18
C ALA A 249 20.00 -28.63 2.94
N PHE A 250 19.52 -27.40 2.74
CA PHE A 250 19.97 -26.49 1.70
C PHE A 250 20.18 -25.09 2.28
N SER A 251 20.99 -24.28 1.60
CA SER A 251 21.27 -22.91 2.06
C SER A 251 20.22 -21.93 1.58
N TYR A 252 19.82 -21.02 2.46
CA TYR A 252 19.01 -19.83 2.20
C TYR A 252 19.59 -18.63 2.94
N LEU A 253 19.23 -17.41 2.54
CA LEU A 253 19.72 -16.20 3.22
C LEU A 253 19.26 -16.15 4.68
N PRO A 254 20.13 -15.77 5.65
CA PRO A 254 19.78 -15.73 7.07
C PRO A 254 18.53 -14.91 7.40
N LYS A 255 18.21 -13.87 6.60
CA LYS A 255 17.00 -13.06 6.78
C LYS A 255 15.70 -13.85 6.64
N HIS A 256 15.71 -15.01 5.99
CA HIS A 256 14.54 -15.86 5.79
C HIS A 256 14.32 -16.90 6.89
N GLU A 257 15.07 -16.90 7.99
CA GLU A 257 14.93 -17.90 9.07
C GLU A 257 13.51 -17.99 9.63
N LYS A 258 12.85 -16.85 9.89
CA LYS A 258 11.45 -16.83 10.35
C LYS A 258 10.50 -17.31 9.24
N PHE A 259 10.73 -16.89 8.00
CA PHE A 259 9.92 -17.26 6.85
C PHE A 259 9.98 -18.76 6.54
N MET A 260 11.15 -19.39 6.64
CA MET A 260 11.32 -20.83 6.45
C MET A 260 10.47 -21.65 7.43
N LYS A 261 10.31 -21.19 8.67
CA LYS A 261 9.42 -21.83 9.65
C LYS A 261 7.97 -21.83 9.19
N GLU A 262 7.51 -20.75 8.57
CA GLU A 262 6.16 -20.69 8.00
C GLU A 262 6.02 -21.60 6.78
N LEU A 263 7.03 -21.65 5.88
CA LEU A 263 7.02 -22.60 4.77
C LEU A 263 6.91 -24.06 5.27
N TYR A 264 7.64 -24.40 6.34
CA TYR A 264 7.55 -25.72 6.96
C TYR A 264 6.19 -26.03 7.58
N LYS A 265 5.45 -25.04 8.09
CA LYS A 265 4.06 -25.25 8.53
C LYS A 265 3.15 -25.59 7.35
N ILE A 266 3.30 -24.90 6.21
CA ILE A 266 2.50 -25.14 5.00
C ILE A 266 2.70 -26.58 4.48
N ILE A 267 3.94 -27.06 4.47
CA ILE A 267 4.25 -28.45 4.08
C ILE A 267 4.16 -29.46 5.25
N GLY A 268 3.85 -28.97 6.45
CA GLY A 268 3.87 -29.71 7.71
C GLY A 268 2.53 -30.32 8.10
N PRO A 269 2.46 -30.99 9.27
CA PRO A 269 1.32 -31.83 9.66
C PRO A 269 0.00 -31.08 9.82
N ASP A 270 0.04 -29.78 10.16
CA ASP A 270 -1.16 -28.99 10.38
C ASP A 270 -1.85 -28.56 9.08
N GLU A 271 -1.15 -28.64 7.93
CA GLU A 271 -1.67 -28.23 6.63
C GLU A 271 -1.68 -29.40 5.62
N THR A 272 -0.55 -29.69 4.97
CA THR A 272 -0.49 -30.70 3.90
C THR A 272 0.15 -32.02 4.32
N GLY A 273 0.90 -32.02 5.42
CA GLY A 273 1.50 -33.21 6.02
C GLY A 273 2.59 -33.87 5.17
N LEU A 274 3.21 -33.16 4.23
CA LEU A 274 4.28 -33.70 3.38
C LEU A 274 5.55 -34.01 4.18
N VAL A 275 5.80 -33.24 5.23
CA VAL A 275 6.95 -33.40 6.13
C VAL A 275 6.52 -33.30 7.59
N GLU A 276 7.38 -33.78 8.47
CA GLU A 276 7.35 -33.53 9.91
C GLU A 276 8.73 -33.05 10.38
N ILE A 277 8.80 -32.41 11.54
CA ILE A 277 10.08 -31.98 12.15
C ILE A 277 10.40 -32.91 13.31
N VAL A 278 11.46 -33.71 13.17
CA VAL A 278 11.93 -34.66 14.19
C VAL A 278 13.37 -34.33 14.55
N GLY A 279 13.62 -34.03 15.82
CA GLY A 279 14.98 -33.68 16.28
C GLY A 279 15.56 -32.42 15.64
N GLY A 280 14.71 -31.54 15.09
CA GLY A 280 15.13 -30.33 14.38
C GLY A 280 15.39 -30.54 12.88
N GLU A 281 15.25 -31.76 12.36
CA GLU A 281 15.40 -32.05 10.93
C GLU A 281 14.04 -32.28 10.27
N LEU A 282 13.94 -31.93 8.99
CA LEU A 282 12.77 -32.24 8.17
C LEU A 282 12.81 -33.73 7.79
N VAL A 283 11.74 -34.45 8.13
CA VAL A 283 11.56 -35.85 7.79
C VAL A 283 10.37 -35.99 6.85
N ARG A 284 10.56 -36.75 5.78
CA ARG A 284 9.53 -37.02 4.78
C ARG A 284 8.45 -37.95 5.35
N THR A 285 7.17 -37.62 5.18
CA THR A 285 6.05 -38.51 5.58
C THR A 285 5.64 -39.47 4.46
N ALA A 286 4.59 -40.27 4.71
CA ALA A 286 3.96 -41.10 3.68
C ALA A 286 2.98 -40.33 2.76
N VAL A 287 2.65 -39.07 3.06
CA VAL A 287 1.72 -38.28 2.24
C VAL A 287 2.38 -37.94 0.90
N PRO A 288 1.82 -38.28 -0.26
CA PRO A 288 2.45 -37.98 -1.55
C PRO A 288 2.58 -36.47 -1.79
N CYS A 289 3.66 -36.05 -2.45
CA CYS A 289 3.76 -34.68 -2.97
C CYS A 289 2.67 -34.43 -4.03
N PRO A 290 2.31 -33.16 -4.31
CA PRO A 290 1.34 -32.85 -5.36
C PRO A 290 1.75 -33.45 -6.71
N GLU A 291 0.85 -34.21 -7.33
CA GLU A 291 1.10 -34.85 -8.64
C GLU A 291 1.14 -33.82 -9.78
N LYS A 292 0.29 -32.79 -9.69
CA LYS A 292 0.23 -31.68 -10.64
C LYS A 292 1.33 -30.66 -10.33
N SER A 293 1.87 -30.02 -11.36
CA SER A 293 2.75 -28.87 -11.18
C SER A 293 2.00 -27.70 -10.52
N ALA A 294 2.76 -26.79 -9.91
CA ALA A 294 2.18 -25.58 -9.34
C ALA A 294 1.42 -24.77 -10.41
N GLU A 295 1.94 -24.68 -11.64
CA GLU A 295 1.25 -24.04 -12.76
C GLU A 295 -0.10 -24.70 -13.10
N ALA A 296 -0.16 -26.04 -13.13
CA ALA A 296 -1.40 -26.75 -13.41
C ALA A 296 -2.46 -26.52 -12.31
N LEU A 297 -2.02 -26.52 -11.04
CA LEU A 297 -2.88 -26.21 -9.88
C LEU A 297 -3.34 -24.75 -9.90
N PHE A 298 -2.48 -23.81 -10.29
CA PHE A 298 -2.81 -22.41 -10.44
C PHE A 298 -3.90 -22.21 -11.50
N GLN A 299 -3.73 -22.79 -12.69
CA GLN A 299 -4.73 -22.72 -13.75
C GLN A 299 -6.07 -23.39 -13.36
N GLU A 300 -6.03 -24.45 -12.55
CA GLU A 300 -7.23 -25.06 -11.98
C GLU A 300 -7.94 -24.15 -10.98
N ALA A 301 -7.20 -23.55 -10.05
CA ALA A 301 -7.75 -22.60 -9.10
C ALA A 301 -8.43 -21.41 -9.80
N LEU A 302 -7.81 -20.85 -10.85
CA LEU A 302 -8.40 -19.77 -11.64
C LEU A 302 -9.72 -20.17 -12.33
N ARG A 303 -9.88 -21.44 -12.71
CA ARG A 303 -11.13 -21.94 -13.31
C ARG A 303 -12.20 -22.23 -12.27
N ASP A 304 -11.81 -22.83 -11.14
CA ASP A 304 -12.76 -23.37 -10.16
C ASP A 304 -13.28 -22.31 -9.19
N VAL A 305 -12.45 -21.31 -8.84
CA VAL A 305 -12.76 -20.26 -7.87
C VAL A 305 -12.32 -18.87 -8.40
N PRO A 306 -12.86 -18.42 -9.55
CA PRO A 306 -12.40 -17.21 -10.25
C PRO A 306 -12.56 -15.91 -9.44
N ASP A 307 -13.51 -15.85 -8.51
CA ASP A 307 -13.69 -14.68 -7.63
C ASP A 307 -12.47 -14.43 -6.73
N HIS A 308 -11.74 -15.49 -6.39
CA HIS A 308 -10.53 -15.46 -5.58
C HIS A 308 -9.25 -15.46 -6.44
N ALA A 309 -9.35 -15.23 -7.75
CA ALA A 309 -8.20 -15.18 -8.65
C ALA A 309 -7.02 -14.28 -8.19
N PRO A 310 -7.23 -13.11 -7.54
CA PRO A 310 -6.13 -12.24 -7.15
C PRO A 310 -5.11 -12.90 -6.20
N GLU A 311 -5.55 -13.65 -5.18
CA GLU A 311 -4.63 -14.27 -4.21
C GLU A 311 -3.84 -15.44 -4.83
N PHE A 312 -4.46 -16.18 -5.76
CA PHE A 312 -3.75 -17.20 -6.55
C PHE A 312 -2.72 -16.59 -7.49
N LYS A 313 -3.05 -15.48 -8.17
CA LYS A 313 -2.11 -14.77 -9.04
C LYS A 313 -0.92 -14.23 -8.25
N LEU A 314 -1.17 -13.65 -7.08
CA LEU A 314 -0.11 -13.12 -6.24
C LEU A 314 0.81 -14.24 -5.71
N SER A 315 0.22 -15.36 -5.30
CA SER A 315 0.96 -16.57 -4.91
C SER A 315 1.76 -17.16 -6.06
N ALA A 316 1.23 -17.18 -7.29
CA ALA A 316 1.98 -17.64 -8.47
C ALA A 316 3.15 -16.71 -8.81
N LEU A 317 2.92 -15.39 -8.73
CA LEU A 317 3.92 -14.36 -9.01
C LEU A 317 5.17 -14.51 -8.13
N THR A 318 4.99 -14.67 -6.82
CA THR A 318 6.12 -14.89 -5.90
C THR A 318 6.61 -16.33 -5.91
N GLY A 319 5.70 -17.30 -5.95
CA GLY A 319 6.00 -18.72 -5.85
C GLY A 319 6.88 -19.24 -6.98
N CYS A 320 6.68 -18.74 -8.21
CA CYS A 320 7.53 -19.13 -9.34
C CYS A 320 9.00 -18.71 -9.19
N LYS A 321 9.29 -17.77 -8.27
CA LYS A 321 10.62 -17.23 -7.93
C LYS A 321 11.07 -17.55 -6.50
N LEU A 322 10.38 -18.44 -5.79
CA LEU A 322 10.65 -18.69 -4.37
C LEU A 322 12.09 -19.14 -4.11
N ALA A 323 12.64 -20.05 -4.92
CA ALA A 323 14.03 -20.50 -4.78
C ALA A 323 15.04 -19.37 -5.00
N GLU A 324 14.78 -18.51 -5.99
CA GLU A 324 15.58 -17.33 -6.29
C GLU A 324 15.51 -16.32 -5.14
N CYS A 325 14.35 -16.12 -4.52
CA CYS A 325 14.22 -15.29 -3.33
C CYS A 325 15.01 -15.86 -2.14
N LEU A 326 14.81 -17.14 -1.82
CA LEU A 326 15.50 -17.79 -0.69
C LEU A 326 17.02 -17.77 -0.84
N SER A 327 17.53 -17.86 -2.07
CA SER A 327 18.97 -17.79 -2.38
C SER A 327 19.52 -16.38 -2.57
N GLY A 328 18.66 -15.33 -2.55
CA GLY A 328 19.08 -13.94 -2.74
C GLY A 328 19.28 -13.50 -4.19
N LYS A 329 18.88 -14.32 -5.17
CA LYS A 329 18.94 -14.00 -6.61
C LYS A 329 17.76 -13.14 -7.07
N ALA A 330 16.70 -13.07 -6.28
CA ALA A 330 15.56 -12.20 -6.49
C ALA A 330 15.09 -11.60 -5.16
N ASP A 331 14.40 -10.47 -5.22
CA ASP A 331 13.85 -9.81 -4.05
C ASP A 331 12.32 -9.79 -4.12
N GLY A 332 11.66 -10.20 -3.02
CA GLY A 332 10.20 -10.32 -2.98
C GLY A 332 9.49 -8.99 -3.12
N LEU A 333 10.06 -7.92 -2.54
CA LEU A 333 9.51 -6.57 -2.66
C LEU A 333 9.55 -6.10 -4.10
N GLN A 334 10.67 -6.31 -4.81
CA GLN A 334 10.81 -5.97 -6.22
C GLN A 334 9.88 -6.79 -7.13
N ILE A 335 9.65 -8.08 -6.84
CA ILE A 335 8.69 -8.90 -7.59
C ILE A 335 7.27 -8.32 -7.49
N ILE A 336 6.85 -7.95 -6.27
CA ILE A 336 5.48 -7.48 -6.02
C ILE A 336 5.29 -6.03 -6.46
N PHE A 337 6.25 -5.13 -6.18
CA PHE A 337 6.07 -3.69 -6.36
C PHE A 337 6.88 -3.07 -7.49
N GLY A 338 7.93 -3.76 -7.99
CA GLY A 338 8.83 -3.24 -9.03
C GLY A 338 8.25 -3.30 -10.45
N SER A 339 7.17 -4.05 -10.67
CA SER A 339 6.50 -4.17 -11.97
C SER A 339 5.06 -3.67 -11.94
N VAL A 340 4.57 -3.19 -13.09
CA VAL A 340 3.17 -2.78 -13.26
C VAL A 340 2.21 -3.94 -12.98
N GLU A 341 2.55 -5.14 -13.46
CA GLU A 341 1.76 -6.36 -13.24
C GLU A 341 1.72 -6.75 -11.77
N GLY A 342 2.86 -6.73 -11.08
CA GLY A 342 2.94 -7.00 -9.64
C GLY A 342 2.09 -6.02 -8.83
N ARG A 343 2.26 -4.70 -9.08
CA ARG A 343 1.49 -3.64 -8.41
C ARG A 343 -0.01 -3.80 -8.63
N LYS A 344 -0.42 -4.14 -9.86
CA LYS A 344 -1.82 -4.42 -10.15
C LYS A 344 -2.30 -5.65 -9.38
N THR A 345 -1.53 -6.73 -9.37
CA THR A 345 -1.92 -7.99 -8.72
C THR A 345 -2.11 -7.82 -7.22
N VAL A 346 -1.18 -7.16 -6.53
CA VAL A 346 -1.32 -6.87 -5.10
C VAL A 346 -2.43 -5.86 -4.83
N SER A 347 -2.65 -4.88 -5.71
CA SER A 347 -3.80 -3.97 -5.59
C SER A 347 -5.13 -4.69 -5.73
N ASP A 348 -5.26 -5.63 -6.67
CA ASP A 348 -6.46 -6.47 -6.83
C ASP A 348 -6.70 -7.31 -5.56
N VAL A 349 -5.66 -7.80 -4.89
CA VAL A 349 -5.80 -8.51 -3.59
C VAL A 349 -6.39 -7.61 -2.51
N TYR A 350 -5.89 -6.38 -2.37
CA TYR A 350 -6.36 -5.45 -1.34
C TYR A 350 -7.67 -4.71 -1.69
N ALA A 351 -8.09 -4.71 -2.96
CA ALA A 351 -9.24 -3.93 -3.41
C ALA A 351 -10.42 -4.76 -3.93
N VAL A 352 -10.16 -5.98 -4.43
CA VAL A 352 -11.14 -6.77 -5.18
C VAL A 352 -11.32 -8.17 -4.61
N ALA A 353 -10.24 -8.81 -4.14
CA ALA A 353 -10.34 -10.16 -3.60
C ALA A 353 -11.36 -10.21 -2.45
N PRO A 354 -12.29 -11.17 -2.45
CA PRO A 354 -13.30 -11.31 -1.40
C PRO A 354 -12.73 -11.27 0.03
N VAL A 355 -11.53 -11.83 0.23
CA VAL A 355 -10.83 -11.87 1.52
C VAL A 355 -10.51 -10.49 2.10
N ASN A 356 -10.42 -9.43 1.29
CA ASN A 356 -10.29 -8.05 1.78
C ASN A 356 -11.57 -7.24 1.52
N PHE A 357 -12.15 -7.41 0.33
CA PHE A 357 -13.28 -6.62 -0.12
C PHE A 357 -14.51 -6.77 0.79
N THR A 358 -14.71 -7.95 1.40
CA THR A 358 -15.79 -8.20 2.36
C THR A 358 -15.79 -7.20 3.51
N TRP A 359 -14.65 -7.03 4.18
CA TRP A 359 -14.51 -6.14 5.32
C TRP A 359 -14.41 -4.67 4.90
N ILE A 360 -13.86 -4.38 3.72
CA ILE A 360 -13.91 -3.02 3.14
C ILE A 360 -15.35 -2.59 2.87
N GLN A 361 -16.21 -3.47 2.35
CA GLN A 361 -17.63 -3.18 2.14
C GLN A 361 -18.36 -2.99 3.47
N GLN A 362 -18.06 -3.80 4.49
CA GLN A 362 -18.63 -3.65 5.82
C GLN A 362 -18.16 -2.35 6.51
N ALA A 363 -16.90 -1.95 6.32
CA ALA A 363 -16.36 -0.67 6.79
C ALA A 363 -17.04 0.50 6.06
N SER A 364 -17.24 0.39 4.75
CA SER A 364 -17.99 1.37 3.96
C SER A 364 -19.42 1.54 4.46
N PHE A 365 -20.11 0.44 4.78
CA PHE A 365 -21.43 0.47 5.40
C PHE A 365 -21.41 1.22 6.74
N PHE A 366 -20.42 0.99 7.60
CA PHE A 366 -20.27 1.73 8.84
C PHE A 366 -20.11 3.24 8.58
N VAL A 367 -19.14 3.61 7.72
CA VAL A 367 -18.82 5.01 7.44
C VAL A 367 -20.03 5.71 6.82
N GLU A 368 -20.72 5.08 5.87
CA GLU A 368 -21.92 5.63 5.25
C GLU A 368 -23.03 5.90 6.28
N LYS A 369 -23.34 4.90 7.13
CA LYS A 369 -24.38 5.02 8.16
C LYS A 369 -24.04 6.08 9.20
N LEU A 370 -22.77 6.23 9.53
CA LEU A 370 -22.30 7.25 10.45
C LEU A 370 -22.42 8.65 9.85
N LEU A 371 -21.90 8.85 8.63
CA LEU A 371 -21.92 10.13 7.94
C LEU A 371 -23.35 10.66 7.72
N ARG A 372 -24.31 9.77 7.41
CA ARG A 372 -25.73 10.14 7.27
C ARG A 372 -26.40 10.62 8.56
N ARG A 373 -25.82 10.30 9.73
CA ARG A 373 -26.36 10.66 11.05
C ARG A 373 -25.63 11.85 11.67
N LEU A 374 -24.60 12.38 11.00
CA LEU A 374 -23.86 13.52 11.49
C LEU A 374 -24.60 14.83 11.20
N PRO A 375 -24.65 15.78 12.16
CA PRO A 375 -25.25 17.09 11.93
C PRO A 375 -24.52 17.85 10.82
N ALA A 376 -25.27 18.45 9.90
CA ALA A 376 -24.74 19.16 8.74
C ALA A 376 -24.06 20.52 9.08
N ASP A 377 -24.22 21.00 10.31
CA ASP A 377 -23.80 22.31 10.79
C ASP A 377 -22.40 22.33 11.44
N GLY A 378 -21.74 21.17 11.58
CA GLY A 378 -20.46 21.01 12.27
C GLY A 378 -19.19 21.25 11.46
N GLY A 379 -19.28 21.67 10.18
CA GLY A 379 -18.12 21.74 9.30
C GLY A 379 -17.63 20.36 8.80
N PRO A 380 -16.51 20.31 8.05
CA PRO A 380 -16.06 19.07 7.42
C PRO A 380 -15.57 18.05 8.44
N ILE A 381 -16.00 16.80 8.27
CA ILE A 381 -15.50 15.66 9.07
C ILE A 381 -14.13 15.27 8.54
N LYS A 382 -13.12 15.31 9.40
CA LYS A 382 -11.75 14.93 9.04
C LYS A 382 -11.54 13.42 9.23
N ILE A 383 -11.23 12.75 8.14
CA ILE A 383 -10.91 11.33 8.05
C ILE A 383 -9.46 11.23 7.59
N LEU A 384 -8.64 10.46 8.29
CA LEU A 384 -7.27 10.16 7.88
C LEU A 384 -7.12 8.65 7.70
N GLU A 385 -6.61 8.21 6.56
CA GLU A 385 -6.30 6.81 6.30
C GLU A 385 -4.79 6.61 6.42
N MET A 386 -4.37 5.75 7.35
CA MET A 386 -2.97 5.38 7.59
C MET A 386 -2.61 4.10 6.87
N GLY A 387 -1.43 4.08 6.22
CA GLY A 387 -0.97 2.92 5.46
C GLY A 387 -1.96 2.56 4.35
N ALA A 388 -2.50 3.57 3.66
CA ALA A 388 -3.54 3.41 2.66
C ALA A 388 -3.07 2.61 1.42
N GLY A 389 -1.76 2.49 1.24
CA GLY A 389 -1.10 1.60 0.30
C GLY A 389 -1.56 1.82 -1.14
N THR A 390 -2.06 0.77 -1.78
CA THR A 390 -2.57 0.84 -3.16
C THR A 390 -3.94 1.54 -3.29
N GLY A 391 -4.53 1.99 -2.17
CA GLY A 391 -5.82 2.66 -2.12
C GLY A 391 -7.01 1.73 -2.32
N GLY A 392 -6.94 0.49 -1.85
CA GLY A 392 -8.03 -0.49 -1.93
C GLY A 392 -9.27 -0.04 -1.15
N THR A 393 -9.08 0.29 0.14
CA THR A 393 -10.14 0.86 0.99
C THR A 393 -10.57 2.23 0.49
N THR A 394 -9.60 3.11 0.18
CA THR A 394 -9.83 4.45 -0.38
C THR A 394 -10.74 4.40 -1.62
N GLY A 395 -10.48 3.45 -2.52
CA GLY A 395 -11.23 3.27 -3.76
C GLY A 395 -12.70 2.91 -3.57
N THR A 396 -13.08 2.37 -2.40
CA THR A 396 -14.47 2.12 -2.03
C THR A 396 -15.07 3.30 -1.28
N LEU A 397 -14.36 3.86 -0.31
CA LEU A 397 -14.89 4.90 0.58
C LEU A 397 -15.04 6.25 -0.11
N VAL A 398 -14.04 6.69 -0.87
CA VAL A 398 -14.02 8.05 -1.45
C VAL A 398 -15.16 8.29 -2.43
N PRO A 399 -15.46 7.40 -3.40
CA PRO A 399 -16.63 7.57 -4.26
C PRO A 399 -17.96 7.55 -3.49
N MET A 400 -18.07 6.70 -2.46
CA MET A 400 -19.26 6.63 -1.60
C MET A 400 -19.46 7.95 -0.84
N ILE A 401 -18.40 8.50 -0.24
CA ILE A 401 -18.42 9.77 0.48
C ILE A 401 -18.82 10.91 -0.47
N ALA A 402 -18.25 10.95 -1.68
CA ALA A 402 -18.60 11.95 -2.68
C ALA A 402 -20.10 11.90 -3.04
N ALA A 403 -20.67 10.70 -3.18
CA ALA A 403 -22.09 10.50 -3.48
C ALA A 403 -23.02 10.90 -2.32
N LEU A 404 -22.55 10.87 -1.07
CA LEU A 404 -23.31 11.36 0.08
C LEU A 404 -23.45 12.88 0.12
N GLY A 405 -22.53 13.62 -0.50
CA GLY A 405 -22.54 15.09 -0.51
C GLY A 405 -22.32 15.71 0.88
N VAL A 406 -21.79 14.95 1.83
CA VAL A 406 -21.47 15.46 3.17
C VAL A 406 -20.12 16.18 3.18
N PRO A 407 -19.95 17.28 3.93
CA PRO A 407 -18.65 17.92 4.09
C PRO A 407 -17.63 16.98 4.77
N VAL A 408 -16.58 16.60 4.05
CA VAL A 408 -15.50 15.74 4.53
C VAL A 408 -14.17 16.35 4.09
N THR A 409 -13.11 16.12 4.86
CA THR A 409 -11.72 16.18 4.42
C THR A 409 -11.15 14.78 4.59
N TYR A 410 -10.65 14.19 3.52
CA TYR A 410 -10.08 12.84 3.53
C TYR A 410 -8.58 12.90 3.26
N THR A 411 -7.77 12.71 4.30
CA THR A 411 -6.31 12.71 4.21
C THR A 411 -5.81 11.28 3.97
N PHE A 412 -5.42 10.99 2.72
CA PHE A 412 -4.73 9.76 2.35
C PHE A 412 -3.27 9.82 2.82
N THR A 413 -2.82 8.80 3.55
CA THR A 413 -1.43 8.71 4.00
C THR A 413 -0.84 7.32 3.85
N ASP A 414 0.46 7.29 3.56
CA ASP A 414 1.26 6.08 3.53
C ASP A 414 2.71 6.39 3.93
N LEU A 415 3.50 5.36 4.26
CA LEU A 415 4.94 5.49 4.46
C LEU A 415 5.66 5.67 3.12
N SER A 416 5.17 5.00 2.07
CA SER A 416 5.71 5.10 0.73
C SER A 416 5.17 6.34 0.04
N SER A 417 6.07 7.25 -0.29
CA SER A 417 5.75 8.45 -1.05
C SER A 417 5.30 8.14 -2.47
N SER A 418 5.81 7.07 -3.11
CA SER A 418 5.36 6.67 -4.45
C SER A 418 3.89 6.24 -4.47
N LEU A 419 3.42 5.56 -3.41
CA LEU A 419 2.02 5.21 -3.26
C LEU A 419 1.14 6.46 -3.02
N VAL A 420 1.61 7.42 -2.22
CA VAL A 420 0.92 8.71 -2.03
C VAL A 420 0.82 9.49 -3.34
N ALA A 421 1.88 9.53 -4.13
CA ALA A 421 1.92 10.15 -5.46
C ALA A 421 0.94 9.48 -6.44
N ALA A 422 0.95 8.15 -6.50
CA ALA A 422 0.01 7.40 -7.33
C ALA A 422 -1.45 7.65 -6.92
N ALA A 423 -1.73 7.70 -5.61
CA ALA A 423 -3.06 8.01 -5.09
C ALA A 423 -3.49 9.45 -5.43
N ARG A 424 -2.57 10.43 -5.36
CA ARG A 424 -2.83 11.82 -5.76
C ARG A 424 -3.37 11.91 -7.18
N LYS A 425 -2.75 11.20 -8.13
CA LYS A 425 -3.25 11.12 -9.51
C LYS A 425 -4.60 10.44 -9.60
N ARG A 426 -4.73 9.26 -8.96
CA ARG A 426 -5.92 8.41 -9.05
C ARG A 426 -7.17 9.11 -8.50
N PHE A 427 -7.03 9.90 -7.44
CA PHE A 427 -8.15 10.52 -6.74
C PHE A 427 -8.24 12.04 -6.94
N LYS A 428 -7.49 12.63 -7.88
CA LYS A 428 -7.45 14.09 -8.19
C LYS A 428 -8.84 14.71 -8.43
N GLN A 429 -9.79 13.91 -8.92
CA GLN A 429 -11.16 14.35 -9.19
C GLN A 429 -11.99 14.67 -7.92
N TYR A 430 -11.53 14.28 -6.74
CA TYR A 430 -12.23 14.50 -5.47
C TYR A 430 -11.59 15.67 -4.71
N PRO A 431 -12.21 16.86 -4.68
CA PRO A 431 -11.59 18.08 -4.13
C PRO A 431 -11.42 18.07 -2.61
N PHE A 432 -12.03 17.11 -1.92
CA PHE A 432 -11.90 16.93 -0.47
C PHE A 432 -10.70 16.05 -0.06
N MET A 433 -9.93 15.54 -1.04
CA MET A 433 -8.77 14.70 -0.78
C MET A 433 -7.53 15.52 -0.45
N GLU A 434 -6.83 15.11 0.59
CA GLU A 434 -5.47 15.55 0.93
C GLU A 434 -4.54 14.35 0.90
N PHE A 435 -3.25 14.58 0.67
CA PHE A 435 -2.25 13.52 0.49
C PHE A 435 -0.99 13.87 1.27
N LYS A 436 -0.55 12.98 2.16
CA LYS A 436 0.62 13.22 3.02
C LYS A 436 1.39 11.93 3.29
N VAL A 437 2.72 11.99 3.26
CA VAL A 437 3.56 10.88 3.74
C VAL A 437 3.57 10.90 5.27
N VAL A 438 3.19 9.78 5.89
CA VAL A 438 3.13 9.67 7.35
C VAL A 438 3.69 8.32 7.80
N ASN A 439 4.67 8.36 8.69
CA ASN A 439 5.15 7.19 9.42
C ASN A 439 4.44 7.10 10.77
N MET A 440 3.60 6.08 10.96
CA MET A 440 2.87 5.86 12.23
C MET A 440 3.77 5.45 13.41
N GLU A 441 5.01 4.99 13.16
CA GLU A 441 5.99 4.70 14.22
C GLU A 441 6.62 5.98 14.80
N SER A 442 6.52 7.10 14.08
CA SER A 442 7.10 8.39 14.49
C SER A 442 6.10 9.23 15.27
N ALA A 443 6.61 10.14 16.10
CA ALA A 443 5.77 11.13 16.76
C ALA A 443 4.93 11.90 15.70
N PRO A 444 3.62 12.09 15.92
CA PRO A 444 2.76 12.69 14.93
C PRO A 444 3.15 14.15 14.69
N ASP A 445 3.03 14.59 13.44
CA ASP A 445 3.17 16.00 13.08
C ASP A 445 2.24 16.86 13.95
N PRO A 446 2.73 17.97 14.54
CA PRO A 446 1.90 18.87 15.35
C PRO A 446 0.60 19.32 14.68
N SER A 447 0.57 19.42 13.35
CA SER A 447 -0.63 19.76 12.57
C SER A 447 -1.71 18.66 12.56
N LEU A 448 -1.36 17.42 12.91
CA LEU A 448 -2.28 16.28 12.94
C LEU A 448 -2.80 15.97 14.35
N ILE A 449 -2.13 16.46 15.40
CA ILE A 449 -2.50 16.17 16.80
C ILE A 449 -3.91 16.68 17.10
N ASN A 450 -4.76 15.80 17.66
CA ASN A 450 -6.13 16.11 18.10
C ASN A 450 -6.99 16.72 16.97
N THR A 451 -6.77 16.32 15.72
CA THR A 451 -7.46 16.88 14.55
C THR A 451 -8.46 15.93 13.92
N GLN A 452 -8.18 14.63 13.93
CA GLN A 452 -8.93 13.65 13.15
C GLN A 452 -10.12 13.11 13.95
N ARG A 453 -11.28 12.98 13.30
CA ARG A 453 -12.45 12.35 13.91
C ARG A 453 -12.52 10.86 13.60
N ILE A 454 -12.02 10.45 12.44
CA ILE A 454 -11.87 9.05 12.05
C ILE A 454 -10.44 8.84 11.59
N VAL A 455 -9.75 7.87 12.19
CA VAL A 455 -8.54 7.30 11.61
C VAL A 455 -8.88 5.90 11.11
N LEU A 456 -8.58 5.63 9.85
CA LEU A 456 -8.72 4.32 9.23
C LEU A 456 -7.32 3.71 9.09
N ALA A 457 -7.18 2.41 9.35
CA ALA A 457 -5.95 1.68 9.05
C ALA A 457 -6.32 0.27 8.61
N ASN A 458 -5.94 -0.13 7.39
CA ASN A 458 -6.24 -1.45 6.85
C ASN A 458 -4.95 -2.21 6.60
N ALA A 459 -4.77 -3.35 7.27
CA ALA A 459 -3.66 -4.29 7.11
C ALA A 459 -2.27 -3.61 7.10
N CYS A 460 -2.04 -2.68 8.03
CA CYS A 460 -0.81 -1.88 8.05
C CYS A 460 -0.19 -1.69 9.45
N VAL A 461 -0.99 -1.72 10.52
CA VAL A 461 -0.48 -1.46 11.87
C VAL A 461 0.34 -2.65 12.38
N HIS A 462 -0.06 -3.88 12.00
CA HIS A 462 0.69 -5.10 12.33
C HIS A 462 2.13 -5.10 11.81
N ALA A 463 2.41 -4.40 10.71
CA ALA A 463 3.74 -4.34 10.08
C ALA A 463 4.73 -3.45 10.84
N THR A 464 4.27 -2.75 11.89
CA THR A 464 5.12 -1.87 12.69
C THR A 464 5.93 -2.64 13.73
N ARG A 465 7.05 -2.05 14.18
CA ARG A 465 7.90 -2.64 15.23
C ARG A 465 7.19 -2.85 16.55
N SER A 466 6.33 -1.90 16.94
CA SER A 466 5.69 -1.88 18.25
C SER A 466 4.25 -1.38 18.15
N LEU A 467 3.29 -2.29 18.37
CA LEU A 467 1.88 -1.93 18.42
C LEU A 467 1.59 -0.86 19.48
N PRO A 468 2.13 -0.93 20.72
CA PRO A 468 1.92 0.12 21.71
C PRO A 468 2.36 1.51 21.24
N ILE A 469 3.51 1.63 20.57
CA ILE A 469 4.02 2.93 20.09
C ILE A 469 3.14 3.45 18.95
N SER A 470 2.91 2.63 17.92
CA SER A 470 2.11 3.01 16.75
C SER A 470 0.69 3.42 17.14
N LEU A 471 0.04 2.64 18.02
CA LEU A 471 -1.31 2.94 18.51
C LEU A 471 -1.33 4.19 19.41
N HIS A 472 -0.27 4.44 20.19
CA HIS A 472 -0.17 5.67 20.96
C HIS A 472 -0.04 6.92 20.06
N ASN A 473 0.75 6.85 19.00
CA ASN A 473 0.86 7.93 18.02
C ASN A 473 -0.48 8.17 17.30
N ILE A 474 -1.17 7.11 16.89
CA ILE A 474 -2.52 7.19 16.30
C ILE A 474 -3.50 7.83 17.30
N ARG A 475 -3.43 7.45 18.58
CA ARG A 475 -4.28 8.01 19.63
C ARG A 475 -4.09 9.52 19.80
N GLN A 476 -2.88 10.04 19.61
CA GLN A 476 -2.59 11.48 19.67
C GLN A 476 -3.17 12.25 18.48
N ILE A 477 -3.26 11.63 17.29
CA ILE A 477 -3.86 12.23 16.09
C ILE A 477 -5.38 12.41 16.24
N LEU A 478 -6.02 11.49 16.98
CA LEU A 478 -7.46 11.50 17.20
C LEU A 478 -7.92 12.59 18.16
N ARG A 479 -9.07 13.18 17.82
CA ARG A 479 -9.87 13.97 18.74
C ARG A 479 -10.35 13.15 19.93
N SER A 480 -10.67 13.81 21.04
CA SER A 480 -11.30 13.13 22.20
C SER A 480 -12.62 12.43 21.85
N ASP A 481 -13.35 12.97 20.86
CA ASP A 481 -14.58 12.40 20.29
C ASP A 481 -14.36 11.54 19.04
N GLY A 482 -13.10 11.23 18.71
CA GLY A 482 -12.71 10.48 17.53
C GLY A 482 -12.65 8.97 17.74
N MET A 483 -12.53 8.24 16.63
CA MET A 483 -12.34 6.79 16.63
C MET A 483 -11.26 6.35 15.64
N LEU A 484 -10.57 5.27 16.01
CA LEU A 484 -9.78 4.43 15.13
C LEU A 484 -10.67 3.28 14.63
N MET A 485 -10.61 3.00 13.34
CA MET A 485 -11.14 1.77 12.74
C MET A 485 -9.99 1.03 12.08
N LEU A 486 -9.66 -0.14 12.62
CA LEU A 486 -8.72 -1.08 12.04
C LEU A 486 -9.47 -2.11 11.21
N LEU A 487 -8.93 -2.48 10.06
CA LEU A 487 -9.26 -3.70 9.35
C LEU A 487 -7.99 -4.56 9.39
N GLU A 488 -8.03 -5.65 10.16
CA GLU A 488 -6.83 -6.45 10.44
C GLU A 488 -7.16 -7.94 10.31
N GLU A 489 -6.26 -8.68 9.67
CA GLU A 489 -6.27 -10.14 9.73
C GLU A 489 -6.00 -10.58 11.17
N THR A 490 -6.93 -11.37 11.72
CA THR A 490 -6.81 -11.92 13.09
C THR A 490 -6.51 -13.42 13.11
N GLU A 491 -6.37 -14.02 11.93
CA GLU A 491 -5.97 -15.42 11.76
C GLU A 491 -4.97 -15.54 10.60
N GLN A 492 -4.00 -16.44 10.75
CA GLN A 492 -3.02 -16.74 9.71
C GLN A 492 -3.67 -17.51 8.56
N LEU A 493 -3.29 -17.13 7.33
CA LEU A 493 -3.63 -17.86 6.12
C LEU A 493 -2.34 -18.30 5.42
N PRO A 494 -2.18 -19.59 5.08
CA PRO A 494 -0.96 -20.10 4.46
C PRO A 494 -0.45 -19.29 3.26
N TRP A 495 -1.35 -18.82 2.39
CA TRP A 495 -0.95 -18.06 1.21
C TRP A 495 -0.47 -16.64 1.53
N VAL A 496 -0.99 -16.03 2.60
CA VAL A 496 -0.55 -14.70 3.07
C VAL A 496 0.89 -14.82 3.56
N ASP A 497 1.16 -15.82 4.39
CA ASP A 497 2.50 -16.06 4.95
C ASP A 497 3.50 -16.42 3.83
N PHE A 498 3.05 -17.23 2.88
CA PHE A 498 3.82 -17.62 1.69
C PHE A 498 4.25 -16.41 0.82
N VAL A 499 3.37 -15.42 0.65
CA VAL A 499 3.64 -14.22 -0.16
C VAL A 499 4.38 -13.17 0.66
N PHE A 500 3.77 -12.71 1.75
CA PHE A 500 4.23 -11.54 2.50
C PHE A 500 5.38 -11.86 3.46
N GLY A 501 5.59 -13.14 3.80
CA GLY A 501 6.77 -13.58 4.54
C GLY A 501 8.08 -13.37 3.78
N LEU A 502 8.04 -13.09 2.48
CA LEU A 502 9.20 -12.63 1.71
C LEU A 502 9.61 -11.18 2.02
N LEU A 503 8.71 -10.40 2.61
CA LEU A 503 8.91 -8.97 2.87
C LEU A 503 9.46 -8.75 4.27
N GLU A 504 10.47 -7.87 4.38
CA GLU A 504 11.07 -7.52 5.68
C GLU A 504 10.05 -6.89 6.64
N GLY A 505 9.09 -6.12 6.10
CA GLY A 505 7.97 -5.52 6.84
C GLY A 505 7.15 -6.53 7.65
N TRP A 506 7.07 -7.78 7.21
CA TRP A 506 6.34 -8.85 7.92
C TRP A 506 7.04 -9.31 9.20
N TRP A 507 8.32 -8.95 9.39
CA TRP A 507 9.18 -9.48 10.44
C TRP A 507 9.75 -8.42 11.39
N LEU A 508 9.29 -7.16 11.28
CA LEU A 508 9.80 -6.00 12.02
C LEU A 508 9.43 -5.98 13.51
N PHE A 509 8.48 -6.80 13.96
CA PHE A 509 7.97 -6.76 15.34
C PHE A 509 9.08 -7.01 16.38
N GLU A 510 9.13 -6.14 17.40
CA GLU A 510 10.12 -6.11 18.48
C GLU A 510 9.46 -5.92 19.87
N ASP A 511 8.12 -6.01 19.95
CA ASP A 511 7.30 -5.76 21.14
C ASP A 511 6.87 -7.02 21.90
N GLY A 512 7.60 -8.12 21.69
CA GLY A 512 7.31 -9.42 22.30
C GLY A 512 6.27 -10.26 21.56
N ARG A 513 5.71 -9.77 20.45
CA ARG A 513 4.98 -10.61 19.51
C ARG A 513 5.88 -11.72 18.95
N THR A 514 5.28 -12.87 18.69
CA THR A 514 5.92 -13.98 17.97
C THR A 514 5.55 -14.00 16.49
N TYR A 515 4.56 -13.21 16.10
CA TYR A 515 4.04 -13.08 14.74
C TYR A 515 3.48 -11.66 14.50
N ALA A 516 3.49 -11.17 13.26
CA ALA A 516 3.02 -9.82 12.93
C ALA A 516 1.52 -9.66 13.25
N GLN A 517 0.71 -10.58 12.71
CA GLN A 517 -0.73 -10.65 12.98
C GLN A 517 -1.00 -11.14 14.41
N VAL A 518 -2.06 -10.61 15.02
CA VAL A 518 -2.46 -10.95 16.39
C VAL A 518 -3.97 -11.12 16.48
N SER A 519 -4.42 -11.84 17.51
CA SER A 519 -5.86 -12.08 17.72
C SER A 519 -6.60 -10.78 18.07
N ALA A 520 -7.93 -10.81 17.95
CA ALA A 520 -8.80 -9.69 18.32
C ALA A 520 -8.65 -9.29 19.80
N GLU A 521 -8.47 -10.27 20.68
CA GLU A 521 -8.28 -10.05 22.11
C GLU A 521 -6.92 -9.39 22.41
N HIS A 522 -5.89 -9.74 21.64
CA HIS A 522 -4.60 -9.07 21.72
C HIS A 522 -4.73 -7.61 21.27
N TRP A 523 -5.39 -7.36 20.12
CA TRP A 523 -5.69 -6.01 19.65
C TRP A 523 -6.44 -5.19 20.69
N GLU A 524 -7.47 -5.76 21.32
CA GLU A 524 -8.20 -5.09 22.40
C GLU A 524 -7.27 -4.69 23.55
N LYS A 525 -6.41 -5.61 23.99
CA LYS A 525 -5.45 -5.34 25.07
C LYS A 525 -4.50 -4.20 24.72
N VAL A 526 -3.91 -4.19 23.53
CA VAL A 526 -2.94 -3.15 23.14
C VAL A 526 -3.59 -1.80 22.87
N LEU A 527 -4.81 -1.78 22.31
CA LEU A 527 -5.60 -0.55 22.14
C LEU A 527 -5.94 0.07 23.51
N ARG A 528 -6.44 -0.72 24.47
CA ARG A 528 -6.69 -0.20 25.82
C ARG A 528 -5.41 0.31 26.47
N GLY A 529 -4.30 -0.41 26.31
CA GLY A 529 -2.98 0.01 26.79
C GLY A 529 -2.48 1.32 26.17
N ALA A 530 -2.85 1.60 24.91
CA ALA A 530 -2.51 2.84 24.20
C ALA A 530 -3.42 4.04 24.55
N GLY A 531 -4.45 3.86 25.40
CA GLY A 531 -5.33 4.94 25.86
C GLY A 531 -6.64 5.08 25.10
N PHE A 532 -7.10 4.02 24.42
CA PHE A 532 -8.46 3.95 23.87
C PHE A 532 -9.45 3.55 24.98
N GLY A 533 -10.49 4.37 25.19
CA GLY A 533 -11.43 4.22 26.31
C GLY A 533 -12.46 3.11 26.10
N HIS A 534 -12.83 2.84 24.85
CA HIS A 534 -13.69 1.71 24.48
C HIS A 534 -13.13 1.00 23.26
N VAL A 535 -13.22 -0.32 23.25
CA VAL A 535 -12.79 -1.18 22.15
C VAL A 535 -13.85 -2.25 21.93
N ASP A 536 -14.18 -2.49 20.66
CA ASP A 536 -15.05 -3.57 20.21
C ASP A 536 -14.63 -3.99 18.80
N TYR A 537 -15.07 -5.15 18.34
CA TYR A 537 -14.75 -5.70 17.02
C TYR A 537 -15.89 -6.51 16.44
N THR A 538 -15.89 -6.64 15.11
CA THR A 538 -16.87 -7.47 14.40
C THR A 538 -16.67 -8.95 14.70
N ASP A 539 -17.78 -9.66 14.88
CA ASP A 539 -17.86 -11.11 14.99
C ASP A 539 -19.05 -11.64 14.17
N GLY A 540 -19.19 -12.96 14.09
CA GLY A 540 -20.18 -13.63 13.27
C GLY A 540 -20.25 -15.12 13.56
N LYS A 541 -21.25 -15.80 13.01
CA LYS A 541 -21.42 -17.25 13.09
C LYS A 541 -20.66 -17.98 12.00
N CYS A 542 -20.41 -17.34 10.86
CA CYS A 542 -19.58 -17.90 9.80
C CYS A 542 -18.15 -18.11 10.31
N ARG A 543 -17.50 -19.20 9.90
CA ARG A 543 -16.10 -19.49 10.28
C ARG A 543 -15.15 -18.38 9.81
N GLU A 544 -15.48 -17.77 8.68
CA GLU A 544 -14.71 -16.72 8.03
C GLU A 544 -14.73 -15.40 8.77
N ALA A 545 -15.67 -15.18 9.70
CA ALA A 545 -15.71 -13.99 10.55
C ALA A 545 -14.49 -13.87 11.49
N GLN A 546 -13.61 -14.87 11.51
CA GLN A 546 -12.35 -14.87 12.27
C GLN A 546 -11.12 -14.53 11.40
N VAL A 547 -11.23 -14.56 10.07
CA VAL A 547 -10.11 -14.30 9.16
C VAL A 547 -9.63 -12.87 9.33
N GLN A 548 -10.55 -11.91 9.17
CA GLN A 548 -10.31 -10.50 9.46
C GLN A 548 -11.42 -9.96 10.35
N ARG A 549 -11.13 -8.82 10.99
CA ARG A 549 -12.11 -8.08 11.77
C ARG A 549 -11.98 -6.60 11.51
N ILE A 550 -13.12 -5.92 11.58
CA ILE A 550 -13.13 -4.48 11.84
C ILE A 550 -13.04 -4.29 13.35
N ILE A 551 -12.00 -3.62 13.82
CA ILE A 551 -11.72 -3.36 15.24
C ILE A 551 -11.80 -1.86 15.48
N PHE A 552 -12.62 -1.44 16.44
CA PHE A 552 -12.85 -0.05 16.76
C PHE A 552 -12.14 0.32 18.05
N GLY A 553 -11.41 1.42 18.03
CA GLY A 553 -10.83 2.04 19.22
C GLY A 553 -11.37 3.46 19.38
N PHE A 554 -12.18 3.70 20.42
CA PHE A 554 -12.70 5.04 20.71
C PHE A 554 -11.76 5.80 21.62
N ALA A 555 -11.51 7.07 21.31
CA ALA A 555 -10.58 7.91 22.06
C ALA A 555 -11.01 8.12 23.53
N SER A 556 -12.31 8.14 23.80
CA SER A 556 -12.90 8.31 25.14
C SER A 556 -13.80 7.12 25.50
N ASP A 557 -14.06 6.90 26.80
CA ASP A 557 -15.00 5.86 27.23
C ASP A 557 -16.43 6.29 26.86
N ILE A 558 -17.08 5.56 25.97
CA ILE A 558 -18.44 5.83 25.51
C ILE A 558 -19.46 5.74 26.66
N ARG A 559 -19.14 5.01 27.74
CA ARG A 559 -20.05 4.78 28.87
C ARG A 559 -20.18 5.98 29.81
N SER A 560 -19.22 6.92 29.82
CA SER A 560 -19.29 8.11 30.68
C SER A 560 -20.14 9.24 30.09
N ALA A 561 -20.52 9.16 28.81
CA ALA A 561 -21.34 10.17 28.14
C ALA A 561 -22.86 10.05 28.43
N GLY A 562 -23.29 8.99 29.13
CA GLY A 562 -24.69 8.74 29.48
C GLY A 562 -25.10 9.17 30.89
N SER A 563 -24.19 9.76 31.66
CA SER A 563 -24.43 10.22 33.04
C SER A 563 -24.21 11.72 33.17
N HIS A 564 -25.11 12.50 32.56
CA HIS A 564 -25.29 13.91 32.88
C HIS A 564 -26.77 14.22 33.09
#